data_AF-A0A7L4RB53-F1
#
_entry.id   AF-A0A7L4RB53-F1
#
_cell.length_a   1.000
_cell.length_b   1.000
_cell.length_c   1.000
_cell.angle_alpha   90.00
_cell.angle_beta   90.00
_cell.angle_gamma   90.00
#
_symmetry.space_group_name_H-M   'P 1'
#
loop_
_entity.id
_entity.type
_entity.pdbx_description
1 polymer ?
#
loop_
_entity_poly.entity_id
_entity_poly.type
_entity_poly.pdbx_seq_one_letter_code
_entity_poly.pdbx_strand_id
1 'polypeptide(L)'
;MPTKEEIDKVIEWCEKVKKERNRIYVIERNPFRDEIEWMRRFVLIEIDRPKEIASKNNLVYDSVMKQLWQFMNGDWRKVEQDFRIER
;
A
#
# COMPACT_ATOMS: atom_id res chain seq x y z
N MET A 1 -12.79 4.48 4.99
CA MET A 1 -12.48 3.71 3.76
C MET A 1 -11.53 4.56 2.92
N PRO A 2 -10.61 3.95 2.14
CA PRO A 2 -9.62 4.72 1.38
C PRO A 2 -10.28 5.62 0.34
N THR A 3 -9.92 6.90 0.35
CA THR A 3 -10.25 7.83 -0.74
C THR A 3 -9.23 7.68 -1.87
N LYS A 4 -9.59 8.14 -3.08
CA LYS A 4 -8.66 8.15 -4.22
C LYS A 4 -7.40 8.97 -3.92
N GLU A 5 -7.57 10.16 -3.35
CA GLU A 5 -6.47 11.07 -3.02
C GLU A 5 -5.48 10.45 -2.03
N GLU A 6 -5.98 9.73 -1.02
CA GLU A 6 -5.13 8.99 -0.07
C GLU A 6 -4.38 7.84 -0.76
N ILE A 7 -5.04 7.08 -1.63
CA ILE A 7 -4.39 5.99 -2.40
C ILE A 7 -3.29 6.56 -3.29
N ASP A 8 -3.60 7.60 -4.06
CA ASP A 8 -2.68 8.25 -4.99
C ASP A 8 -1.46 8.81 -4.21
N LYS A 9 -1.70 9.48 -3.08
CA LYS A 9 -0.64 9.96 -2.19
C LYS A 9 0.31 8.85 -1.71
N VAL A 10 -0.23 7.69 -1.33
CA VAL A 10 0.58 6.54 -0.89
C VAL A 10 1.38 5.96 -2.06
N ILE A 11 0.77 5.84 -3.25
CA ILE A 11 1.45 5.35 -4.47
C ILE A 11 2.59 6.28 -4.87
N GLU A 12 2.35 7.59 -4.92
CA GLU A 12 3.37 8.59 -5.28
C GLU A 12 4.58 8.51 -4.35
N TRP A 13 4.35 8.35 -3.05
CA TRP A 13 5.42 8.15 -2.09
C TRP A 13 6.19 6.85 -2.32
N CYS A 14 5.49 5.75 -2.64
CA CYS A 14 6.15 4.47 -2.93
C CYS A 14 7.02 4.54 -4.19
N GLU A 15 6.54 5.19 -5.25
CA GLU A 15 7.30 5.41 -6.49
C GLU A 15 8.58 6.22 -6.23
N LYS A 16 8.46 7.29 -5.43
CA LYS A 16 9.59 8.10 -5.01
C LYS A 16 10.62 7.27 -4.24
N VAL A 17 10.18 6.54 -3.22
CA VAL A 17 11.05 5.68 -2.40
C VAL A 17 11.74 4.62 -3.25
N LYS A 18 11.02 3.95 -4.16
CA LYS A 18 11.60 2.95 -5.05
C LYS A 18 12.74 3.53 -5.88
N LYS A 19 12.50 4.69 -6.49
CA LYS A 19 13.49 5.39 -7.32
C LYS A 19 14.72 5.80 -6.51
N GLU A 20 14.53 6.28 -5.28
CA GLU A 20 15.63 6.71 -4.39
C GLU A 20 16.46 5.54 -3.88
N ARG A 21 15.83 4.41 -3.52
CA ARG A 21 16.53 3.25 -2.96
C ARG A 21 17.23 2.40 -4.02
N ASN A 22 16.71 2.36 -5.25
CA ASN A 22 17.26 1.59 -6.37
C ASN A 22 17.53 0.11 -6.02
N ARG A 23 16.55 -0.56 -5.42
CA ARG A 23 16.60 -1.98 -5.03
C ARG A 23 15.46 -2.75 -5.68
N ILE A 24 15.61 -4.07 -5.75
CA ILE A 24 14.58 -4.99 -6.27
C ILE A 24 13.30 -4.90 -5.43
N TYR A 25 13.44 -4.92 -4.11
CA TYR A 25 12.34 -4.68 -3.17
C TYR A 25 12.80 -3.71 -2.08
N VAL A 26 11.85 -3.01 -1.49
CA VAL A 26 12.10 -2.03 -0.42
C VAL A 26 11.08 -2.24 0.70
N ILE A 27 11.52 -2.12 1.95
CA ILE A 27 10.63 -2.18 3.11
C ILE A 27 10.89 -0.91 3.92
N GLU A 28 9.85 -0.12 4.13
CA GLU A 28 9.94 1.15 4.84
C GLU A 28 8.86 1.22 5.93
N ARG A 29 9.13 2.04 6.95
CA ARG A 29 8.11 2.38 7.95
C ARG A 29 6.99 3.14 7.27
N ASN A 30 5.74 2.82 7.63
CA ASN A 30 4.58 3.52 7.11
C ASN A 30 4.55 4.97 7.62
N PRO A 31 4.79 5.99 6.77
CA PRO A 31 4.79 7.39 7.20
C PRO A 31 3.38 7.95 7.37
N PHE A 32 2.36 7.26 6.87
CA PHE A 32 0.96 7.70 6.86
C PHE A 32 0.16 7.17 8.03
N ARG A 33 0.80 6.44 8.95
CA ARG A 33 0.13 5.72 10.03
C ARG A 33 -0.71 6.66 10.90
N ASP A 34 -0.22 7.86 11.19
CA ASP A 34 -0.92 8.80 12.08
C ASP A 34 -1.85 9.76 11.32
N GLU A 35 -1.65 9.91 10.00
CA GLU A 35 -2.37 10.85 9.14
C GLU A 35 -3.59 10.23 8.45
N ILE A 36 -3.48 8.98 7.97
CA ILE A 36 -4.49 8.32 7.14
C ILE A 36 -5.12 7.17 7.93
N GLU A 37 -6.43 7.24 8.18
CA GLU A 37 -7.11 6.33 9.11
C GLU A 37 -6.95 4.86 8.74
N TRP A 38 -7.16 4.50 7.47
CA TRP A 38 -7.07 3.11 7.02
C TRP A 38 -5.63 2.58 7.01
N MET A 39 -4.63 3.47 7.05
CA MET A 39 -3.21 3.13 7.08
C MET A 39 -2.71 2.77 8.49
N ARG A 40 -3.44 3.15 9.55
CA ARG A 40 -3.06 2.92 10.96
C ARG A 40 -2.66 1.48 11.29
N ARG A 41 -3.33 0.53 10.63
CA ARG A 41 -3.13 -0.91 10.83
C ARG A 41 -1.81 -1.44 10.26
N PHE A 42 -1.25 -0.77 9.25
CA PHE A 42 -0.03 -1.22 8.58
C PHE A 42 1.18 -0.59 9.26
N VAL A 43 2.09 -1.43 9.76
CA VAL A 43 3.32 -0.95 10.42
C VAL A 43 4.36 -0.55 9.36
N LEU A 44 4.47 -1.36 8.30
CA LEU A 44 5.40 -1.15 7.20
C LEU A 44 4.67 -1.13 5.86
N ILE A 45 5.34 -0.53 4.87
CA ILE A 45 5.00 -0.62 3.46
C ILE A 45 6.12 -1.40 2.75
N GLU A 46 5.75 -2.45 2.05
CA GLU A 46 6.65 -3.36 1.33
C GLU A 46 6.47 -3.15 -0.17
N ILE A 47 7.46 -2.52 -0.81
CA ILE A 47 7.45 -2.18 -2.23
C ILE A 47 8.10 -3.32 -3.02
N ASP A 48 7.36 -3.83 -4.01
CA ASP A 48 7.72 -4.94 -4.91
C ASP A 48 8.15 -6.23 -4.22
N ARG A 49 7.82 -6.38 -2.93
CA ARG A 49 8.06 -7.64 -2.25
C ARG A 49 7.03 -8.67 -2.73
N PRO A 50 7.46 -9.88 -3.13
CA PRO A 50 6.55 -10.93 -3.56
C PRO A 50 5.52 -11.26 -2.46
N LYS A 51 4.26 -11.38 -2.85
CA LYS A 51 3.10 -11.61 -1.96
C LYS A 51 3.22 -12.91 -1.16
N GLU A 52 4.00 -13.87 -1.65
CA GLU A 52 4.26 -15.17 -1.03
C GLU A 52 5.14 -15.03 0.23
N ILE A 53 5.97 -13.98 0.29
CA ILE A 53 6.93 -13.74 1.39
C ILE A 53 6.69 -12.42 2.12
N ALA A 54 5.80 -11.56 1.61
CA ALA A 54 5.43 -10.32 2.26
C ALA A 54 4.65 -10.58 3.55
N SER A 55 4.77 -9.68 4.53
CA SER A 55 4.04 -9.81 5.77
C SER A 55 2.55 -9.57 5.54
N LYS A 56 1.71 -10.46 6.06
CA LYS A 56 0.25 -10.33 6.05
C LYS A 56 -0.25 -9.11 6.86
N ASN A 57 0.61 -8.53 7.70
CA ASN A 57 0.28 -7.36 8.53
C ASN A 57 0.70 -6.01 7.91
N ASN A 58 1.36 -6.04 6.75
CA ASN A 58 1.88 -4.85 6.08
C ASN A 58 1.10 -4.55 4.80
N LEU A 59 1.28 -3.33 4.31
CA LEU A 59 0.80 -2.93 3.00
C LEU A 59 1.84 -3.33 1.95
N VAL A 60 1.40 -3.86 0.81
CA VAL A 60 2.29 -4.17 -0.31
C VAL A 60 2.00 -3.20 -1.45
N TYR A 61 3.05 -2.60 -2.01
CA TYR A 61 2.95 -1.82 -3.24
C TYR A 61 3.56 -2.60 -4.39
N ASP A 62 2.83 -2.73 -5.49
CA ASP A 62 3.28 -3.31 -6.76
C ASP A 62 3.47 -2.18 -7.77
N SER A 63 4.72 -1.90 -8.11
CA SER A 63 5.08 -0.82 -9.04
C SER A 63 4.81 -1.14 -10.51
N VAL A 64 4.69 -2.43 -10.88
CA VAL A 64 4.36 -2.84 -12.25
C VAL A 64 2.90 -2.52 -12.54
N MET A 65 2.01 -2.88 -11.61
CA MET A 65 0.59 -2.59 -11.71
C MET A 65 0.21 -1.20 -11.21
N LYS A 66 1.11 -0.55 -10.46
CA LYS A 66 0.87 0.70 -9.70
C LYS A 66 -0.31 0.55 -8.75
N GLN A 67 -0.29 -0.51 -7.95
CA GLN A 67 -1.40 -0.88 -7.07
C GLN A 67 -0.93 -1.20 -5.66
N LEU A 68 -1.76 -0.85 -4.70
CA LEU A 68 -1.59 -1.23 -3.30
C LEU A 68 -2.40 -2.51 -3.02
N TRP A 69 -1.83 -3.38 -2.21
CA TRP A 69 -2.37 -4.68 -1.85
C TRP A 69 -2.33 -4.85 -0.34
N GLN A 70 -3.40 -5.43 0.20
CA GLN A 70 -3.52 -5.76 1.61
C GLN A 70 -3.97 -7.20 1.75
N PHE A 71 -3.44 -7.90 2.75
CA PHE A 71 -3.93 -9.24 3.07
C PHE A 71 -5.20 -9.13 3.92
N MET A 72 -6.30 -9.72 3.45
CA MET A 72 -7.60 -9.75 4.14
C MET A 72 -8.33 -11.06 3.85
N ASN A 73 -8.88 -11.68 4.89
CA ASN A 73 -9.70 -12.90 4.78
C ASN A 73 -9.00 -14.05 4.03
N GLY A 74 -7.70 -14.22 4.25
CA GLY A 74 -6.92 -15.31 3.66
C GLY A 74 -6.36 -15.03 2.27
N ASP A 75 -6.62 -13.84 1.69
CA ASP A 75 -6.19 -13.50 0.33
C ASP A 75 -5.64 -12.07 0.22
N TRP A 76 -4.85 -11.82 -0.82
CA TRP A 76 -4.36 -10.49 -1.18
C TRP A 76 -5.41 -9.74 -1.99
N ARG A 77 -5.91 -8.65 -1.42
CA ARG A 77 -6.90 -7.78 -2.07
C ARG A 77 -6.27 -6.46 -2.43
N LYS A 78 -6.61 -5.98 -3.63
CA LYS A 78 -6.30 -4.62 -4.05
C LYS A 78 -6.95 -3.64 -3.08
N VAL A 79 -6.23 -2.57 -2.73
CA VAL A 79 -6.82 -1.41 -2.05
C VAL A 79 -7.55 -0.60 -3.10
N GLU A 80 -8.87 -0.56 -3.00
CA GLU A 80 -9.73 0.16 -3.93
C GLU A 80 -10.35 1.38 -3.26
N GLN A 81 -10.65 2.39 -4.08
CA GLN A 81 -11.44 3.53 -3.66
C GLN A 81 -12.88 3.08 -3.42
N ASP A 82 -13.49 3.58 -2.34
CA ASP A 82 -14.91 3.34 -2.12
C ASP A 82 -15.74 4.20 -3.08
N PHE A 83 -16.49 3.56 -3.98
CA PHE A 83 -17.51 4.22 -4.78
C PHE A 83 -18.81 4.24 -3.98
N ARG A 84 -19.01 5.26 -3.14
CA ARG A 84 -20.36 5.49 -2.60
C ARG A 84 -21.27 5.87 -3.77
N ILE A 85 -22.08 4.91 -4.22
CA ILE A 85 -23.30 5.24 -4.95
C ILE A 85 -24.24 5.81 -3.89
N GLU A 86 -24.26 7.14 -3.76
CA GLU A 86 -25.35 7.81 -3.06
C GLU A 86 -26.65 7.41 -3.76
N ARG A 87 -27.51 6.70 -3.03
CA ARG A 87 -28.85 6.30 -3.47
C ARG A 87 -29.87 7.29 -2.90
#